data_AF-A0A101F6X0-F1
#
_entry.id   AF-A0A101F6X0-F1
#
_cell.length_a   1.000
_cell.length_b   1.000
_cell.length_c   1.000
_cell.angle_alpha   90.00
_cell.angle_beta   90.00
_cell.angle_gamma   90.00
#
_symmetry.space_group_name_H-M   'P 1'
#
loop_
_entity.id
_entity.type
_entity.pdbx_description
1 polymer ?
#
loop_
_entity_poly.entity_id
_entity_poly.type
_entity_poly.pdbx_seq_one_letter_code
_entity_poly.pdbx_strand_id
1 'polypeptide(L)'
;MADAVRNLLTTAQVCRILGVTPHEVYRLATEGYLEVKNFIRYKHGDLPLFSGDQVESVRRQMPKILRRWEGEESARKGAQAAWTRLKRWRSCYYTRLRKEKFLQALEEFPEKTSLLLRASYYLYHLNHYAKAGESYLYDLKEKVLAVMAAKFDSEDGLKIFFVPGPPRIRLCSECRRRARREKKSYLEYANLTGGCSHCQKDEDYYSLYEFVVEGGEHRFCFHSPAQVARKWLKGRQVPEKEGYEREGGYPFGRRIYPGEAAAINLAEVVDELEEFLRVAEEL
;
A
#
# COMPACT_ATOMS: atom_id res chain seq x y z
N MET A 1 2.78 -22.65 -27.20
CA MET A 1 2.97 -22.57 -25.72
C MET A 1 3.60 -21.25 -25.26
N ALA A 2 4.46 -20.59 -26.05
CA ALA A 2 5.01 -19.27 -25.70
C ALA A 2 3.97 -18.12 -25.73
N ASP A 3 2.95 -18.19 -26.59
CA ASP A 3 1.88 -17.17 -26.65
C ASP A 3 0.89 -17.22 -25.48
N ALA A 4 0.72 -18.38 -24.84
CA ALA A 4 -0.20 -18.54 -23.72
C ALA A 4 0.29 -17.83 -22.44
N VAL A 5 1.62 -17.65 -22.28
CA VAL A 5 2.22 -16.88 -21.18
C VAL A 5 2.18 -15.38 -21.48
N ARG A 6 2.19 -14.98 -22.76
CA ARG A 6 2.10 -13.57 -23.18
C ARG A 6 0.73 -12.93 -23.00
N ASN A 7 -0.33 -13.74 -22.88
CA ASN A 7 -1.71 -13.24 -22.71
C ASN A 7 -2.21 -13.32 -21.25
N LEU A 8 -1.29 -13.31 -20.27
CA LEU A 8 -1.65 -13.25 -18.86
C LEU A 8 -1.62 -11.80 -18.37
N LEU A 9 -2.66 -11.43 -17.63
CA LEU A 9 -2.88 -10.07 -17.14
C LEU A 9 -2.81 -10.03 -15.62
N THR A 10 -2.19 -8.98 -15.08
CA THR A 10 -2.15 -8.69 -13.64
C THR A 10 -3.50 -8.12 -13.16
N THR A 11 -3.76 -8.14 -11.85
CA THR A 11 -4.94 -7.48 -11.26
C THR A 11 -5.08 -6.03 -11.71
N ALA A 12 -3.98 -5.27 -11.80
CA ALA A 12 -3.97 -3.89 -12.26
C ALA A 12 -4.45 -3.76 -13.72
N GLN A 13 -3.95 -4.62 -14.62
CA GLN A 13 -4.37 -4.64 -16.02
C GLN A 13 -5.84 -5.05 -16.18
N VAL A 14 -6.31 -6.04 -15.40
CA VAL A 14 -7.73 -6.44 -15.39
C VAL A 14 -8.61 -5.29 -14.91
N CYS A 15 -8.23 -4.59 -13.83
CA CYS A 15 -8.94 -3.40 -13.35
C CYS A 15 -9.10 -2.35 -14.47
N ARG A 16 -8.02 -2.08 -15.22
CA ARG A 16 -8.02 -1.12 -16.33
C ARG A 16 -8.97 -1.54 -17.45
N ILE A 17 -8.88 -2.80 -17.90
CA ILE A 17 -9.66 -3.31 -19.04
C ILE A 17 -11.16 -3.38 -18.72
N LEU A 18 -11.49 -3.83 -17.51
CA LEU A 18 -12.88 -4.01 -17.10
C LEU A 18 -13.50 -2.75 -16.49
N GLY A 19 -12.70 -1.74 -16.15
CA GLY A 19 -13.17 -0.52 -15.47
C GLY A 19 -13.65 -0.79 -14.05
N VAL A 20 -12.98 -1.68 -13.32
CA VAL A 20 -13.36 -2.15 -11.98
C VAL A 20 -12.20 -2.02 -10.98
N THR A 21 -12.51 -2.18 -9.70
CA THR A 21 -11.57 -2.19 -8.59
C THR A 21 -11.03 -3.61 -8.29
N PRO A 22 -9.91 -3.76 -7.57
CA PRO A 22 -9.40 -5.10 -7.21
C PRO A 22 -10.40 -5.95 -6.42
N HIS A 23 -11.18 -5.32 -5.54
CA HIS A 23 -12.26 -6.00 -4.81
C HIS A 23 -13.31 -6.60 -5.76
N GLU A 24 -13.63 -5.90 -6.84
CA GLU A 24 -14.55 -6.39 -7.87
C GLU A 24 -13.89 -7.48 -8.72
N VAL A 25 -12.58 -7.42 -8.97
CA VAL A 25 -11.83 -8.54 -9.60
C VAL A 25 -11.90 -9.81 -8.73
N TYR A 26 -11.66 -9.71 -7.42
CA TYR A 26 -11.82 -10.85 -6.51
C TYR A 26 -13.24 -11.39 -6.49
N ARG A 27 -14.22 -10.50 -6.59
CA ARG A 27 -15.62 -10.90 -6.67
C ARG A 27 -15.92 -11.63 -7.98
N LEU A 28 -15.41 -11.14 -9.12
CA LEU A 28 -15.51 -11.86 -10.41
C LEU A 28 -14.88 -13.24 -10.32
N ALA A 29 -13.74 -13.38 -9.65
CA ALA A 29 -13.09 -14.67 -9.45
C ALA A 29 -13.91 -15.60 -8.55
N THR A 30 -14.43 -15.08 -7.44
CA THR A 30 -15.24 -15.85 -6.48
C THR A 30 -16.56 -16.32 -7.09
N GLU A 31 -17.17 -15.51 -7.95
CA GLU A 31 -18.42 -15.85 -8.66
C GLU A 31 -18.18 -16.67 -9.95
N GLY A 32 -16.93 -17.02 -10.26
CA GLY A 32 -16.58 -17.90 -11.38
C GLY A 32 -16.53 -17.23 -12.76
N TYR A 33 -16.59 -15.90 -12.84
CA TYR A 33 -16.43 -15.18 -14.11
C TYR A 33 -14.97 -15.14 -14.57
N LEU A 34 -14.05 -15.01 -13.62
CA LEU A 34 -12.61 -15.02 -13.86
C LEU A 34 -11.97 -16.21 -13.15
N GLU A 35 -10.92 -16.76 -13.73
CA GLU A 35 -10.10 -17.77 -13.08
C GLU A 35 -8.67 -17.28 -12.97
N VAL A 36 -8.07 -17.45 -11.80
CA VAL A 36 -6.63 -17.22 -11.63
C VAL A 36 -5.90 -18.36 -12.33
N LYS A 37 -5.14 -18.02 -13.38
CA LYS A 37 -4.39 -18.98 -14.20
C LYS A 37 -3.00 -19.24 -13.67
N ASN A 38 -2.39 -18.25 -13.03
CA ASN A 38 -1.07 -18.37 -12.44
C ASN A 38 -0.87 -17.32 -11.33
N PHE A 39 0.25 -17.41 -10.63
CA PHE A 39 0.68 -16.43 -9.63
C PHE A 39 2.14 -16.05 -9.86
N ILE A 40 2.45 -14.76 -9.74
CA ILE A 40 3.82 -14.30 -9.54
C ILE A 40 4.03 -14.18 -8.03
N ARG A 41 5.03 -14.90 -7.51
CA ARG A 41 5.37 -14.87 -6.09
C ARG A 41 6.27 -13.68 -5.80
N TYR A 42 5.81 -12.78 -4.93
CA TYR A 42 6.62 -11.70 -4.37
C TYR A 42 6.95 -11.98 -2.90
N LYS A 43 7.81 -11.16 -2.30
CA LYS A 43 8.20 -11.29 -0.89
C LYS A 43 7.01 -11.09 0.04
N HIS A 44 6.11 -10.16 -0.29
CA HIS A 44 5.00 -9.73 0.57
C HIS A 44 3.63 -10.27 0.16
N GLY A 45 3.53 -11.04 -0.91
CA GLY A 45 2.29 -11.64 -1.37
C GLY A 45 2.39 -12.23 -2.76
N ASP A 46 1.31 -12.86 -3.19
CA ASP A 46 1.21 -13.37 -4.55
C ASP A 46 0.41 -12.39 -5.41
N LEU A 47 0.88 -12.15 -6.63
CA LEU A 47 0.14 -11.41 -7.66
C LEU A 47 -0.60 -12.43 -8.54
N PRO A 48 -1.94 -12.49 -8.49
CA PRO A 48 -2.70 -13.36 -9.37
C PRO A 48 -2.65 -12.88 -10.82
N LEU A 49 -2.59 -13.83 -11.74
CA LEU A 49 -2.60 -13.62 -13.19
C LEU A 49 -3.85 -14.24 -13.82
N PHE A 50 -4.47 -13.50 -14.74
CA PHE A 50 -5.73 -13.85 -15.41
C PHE A 50 -5.53 -14.00 -16.92
N SER A 51 -6.31 -14.84 -17.58
CA SER A 51 -6.28 -14.97 -19.05
C SER A 51 -6.87 -13.73 -19.71
N GLY A 52 -6.15 -13.11 -20.65
CA GLY A 52 -6.63 -11.98 -21.45
C GLY A 52 -7.89 -12.30 -22.25
N ASP A 53 -7.98 -13.49 -22.84
CA ASP A 53 -9.17 -13.94 -23.58
C ASP A 53 -10.40 -14.05 -22.67
N GLN A 54 -10.21 -14.56 -21.45
CA GLN A 54 -11.28 -14.64 -20.45
C GLN A 54 -11.72 -13.24 -20.01
N VAL A 55 -10.76 -12.34 -19.76
CA VAL A 55 -11.03 -10.95 -19.37
C VAL A 55 -11.82 -10.23 -20.45
N GLU A 56 -11.46 -10.36 -21.73
CA GLU A 56 -12.20 -9.74 -22.83
C GLU A 56 -13.60 -10.36 -23.01
N SER A 57 -13.77 -11.66 -22.77
CA SER A 57 -15.08 -12.30 -22.72
C SER A 57 -15.97 -11.74 -21.60
N VAL A 58 -15.41 -11.58 -20.40
CA VAL A 58 -16.09 -10.99 -19.24
C VAL A 58 -16.44 -9.52 -19.48
N ARG A 59 -15.55 -8.76 -20.14
CA ARG A 59 -15.75 -7.34 -20.48
C ARG A 59 -17.10 -7.10 -21.18
N ARG A 60 -17.46 -7.96 -22.13
CA ARG A 60 -18.74 -7.89 -22.86
C ARG A 60 -19.95 -8.12 -21.96
N GLN A 61 -19.77 -8.84 -20.85
CA GLN A 61 -20.82 -9.18 -19.88
C GLN A 61 -20.87 -8.20 -18.70
N MET A 62 -19.86 -7.34 -18.52
CA MET A 62 -19.76 -6.41 -17.39
C MET A 62 -21.01 -5.58 -17.15
N PRO A 63 -21.70 -4.99 -18.17
CA PRO A 63 -22.92 -4.23 -17.92
C PRO A 63 -24.05 -5.05 -17.28
N LYS A 64 -24.12 -6.36 -17.52
CA LYS A 64 -25.10 -7.25 -16.89
C LYS A 64 -24.66 -7.61 -15.47
N ILE A 65 -23.39 -7.93 -15.29
CA ILE A 65 -22.80 -8.28 -13.99
C ILE A 65 -22.94 -7.11 -13.00
N LEU A 66 -22.57 -5.89 -13.40
CA LEU A 66 -22.66 -4.69 -12.55
C LEU A 66 -24.11 -4.39 -12.15
N ARG A 67 -25.07 -4.51 -13.07
CA ARG A 67 -26.50 -4.34 -12.76
C ARG A 67 -27.00 -5.36 -11.74
N ARG A 68 -26.58 -6.62 -11.88
CA ARG A 68 -26.91 -7.67 -10.90
C ARG A 68 -26.34 -7.33 -9.53
N TRP A 69 -25.06 -6.97 -9.46
CA TRP A 69 -24.40 -6.59 -8.20
C TRP A 69 -25.04 -5.38 -7.54
N GLU A 70 -25.46 -4.38 -8.32
CA GLU A 70 -26.20 -3.23 -7.81
C GLU A 70 -27.57 -3.62 -7.26
N GLY A 71 -28.28 -4.53 -7.94
CA GLY A 71 -29.54 -5.10 -7.47
C GLY A 71 -29.40 -5.82 -6.12
N GLU A 72 -28.39 -6.67 -5.99
CA GLU A 72 -28.08 -7.37 -4.74
C GLU A 72 -27.70 -6.41 -3.61
N GLU A 73 -26.88 -5.39 -3.90
CA GLU A 73 -26.53 -4.38 -2.90
C GLU A 73 -27.75 -3.55 -2.47
N SER A 74 -28.63 -3.22 -3.42
CA SER A 74 -29.86 -2.48 -3.16
C SER A 74 -30.84 -3.30 -2.32
N ALA A 75 -31.02 -4.59 -2.64
CA ALA A 75 -31.83 -5.52 -1.85
C ALA A 75 -31.29 -5.64 -0.41
N ARG A 76 -29.95 -5.74 -0.25
CA ARG A 76 -29.33 -5.87 1.07
C ARG A 76 -29.43 -4.60 1.92
N LYS A 77 -29.34 -3.41 1.31
CA LYS A 77 -29.29 -2.12 2.03
C LYS A 77 -30.63 -1.38 2.09
N GLY A 78 -31.62 -1.82 1.32
CA GLY A 78 -32.92 -1.17 1.22
C GLY A 78 -32.82 0.34 0.99
N ALA A 79 -33.53 1.12 1.79
CA ALA A 79 -33.55 2.58 1.71
C ALA A 79 -32.17 3.25 1.87
N GLN A 80 -31.18 2.58 2.49
CA GLN A 80 -29.81 3.11 2.64
C GLN A 80 -28.95 2.97 1.38
N ALA A 81 -29.42 2.22 0.36
CA ALA A 81 -28.68 2.01 -0.88
C ALA A 81 -28.43 3.33 -1.63
N ALA A 82 -29.46 4.17 -1.76
CA ALA A 82 -29.35 5.48 -2.42
C ALA A 82 -28.35 6.40 -1.71
N TRP A 83 -28.39 6.46 -0.37
CA TRP A 83 -27.44 7.23 0.43
C TRP A 83 -26.01 6.72 0.29
N THR A 84 -25.81 5.40 0.26
CA THR A 84 -24.49 4.79 0.03
C THR A 84 -23.95 5.19 -1.35
N ARG A 85 -24.77 5.12 -2.40
CA ARG A 85 -24.38 5.53 -3.76
C ARG A 85 -23.98 6.99 -3.80
N LEU A 86 -24.77 7.88 -3.20
CA LEU A 86 -24.45 9.31 -3.13
C LEU A 86 -23.12 9.56 -2.39
N LYS A 87 -22.90 8.89 -1.24
CA LYS A 87 -21.63 8.99 -0.50
C LYS A 87 -20.45 8.52 -1.35
N ARG A 88 -20.57 7.39 -2.05
CA ARG A 88 -19.52 6.88 -2.95
C ARG A 88 -19.24 7.85 -4.09
N TRP A 89 -20.27 8.38 -4.74
CA TRP A 89 -20.13 9.34 -5.83
C TRP A 89 -19.43 10.62 -5.34
N ARG A 90 -19.90 11.21 -4.24
CA ARG A 90 -19.28 12.41 -3.64
C ARG A 90 -17.81 12.14 -3.32
N SER A 91 -17.52 11.00 -2.71
CA SER A 91 -16.15 10.65 -2.36
C SER A 91 -15.26 10.51 -3.60
N CYS A 92 -15.74 9.85 -4.65
CA CYS A 92 -15.02 9.74 -5.93
C CYS A 92 -14.77 11.12 -6.54
N TYR A 93 -15.80 11.95 -6.64
CA TYR A 93 -15.72 13.31 -7.18
C TYR A 93 -14.69 14.17 -6.43
N TYR A 94 -14.80 14.24 -5.10
CA TYR A 94 -13.87 15.06 -4.30
C TYR A 94 -12.45 14.52 -4.28
N THR A 95 -12.26 13.20 -4.40
CA THR A 95 -10.93 12.61 -4.52
C THR A 95 -10.29 12.96 -5.87
N ARG A 96 -11.06 12.91 -6.98
CA ARG A 96 -10.57 13.36 -8.30
C ARG A 96 -10.18 14.83 -8.30
N LEU A 97 -11.06 15.68 -7.78
CA LEU A 97 -10.78 17.12 -7.68
C LEU A 97 -9.52 17.40 -6.84
N ARG A 98 -9.32 16.68 -5.73
CA ARG A 98 -8.10 16.79 -4.92
C ARG A 98 -6.86 16.31 -5.66
N LYS A 99 -6.95 15.22 -6.43
CA LYS A 99 -5.86 14.74 -7.28
C LYS A 99 -5.47 15.80 -8.31
N GLU A 100 -6.43 16.33 -9.04
CA GLU A 100 -6.19 17.34 -10.09
C GLU A 100 -5.52 18.59 -9.51
N LYS A 101 -6.06 19.13 -8.40
CA LYS A 101 -5.45 20.27 -7.71
C LYS A 101 -4.04 19.99 -7.22
N PHE A 102 -3.81 18.81 -6.65
CA PHE A 102 -2.48 18.40 -6.21
C PHE A 102 -1.51 18.35 -7.38
N LEU A 103 -1.87 17.68 -8.48
CA LEU A 103 -1.01 17.55 -9.66
C LEU A 103 -0.74 18.91 -10.33
N GLN A 104 -1.71 19.83 -10.34
CA GLN A 104 -1.52 21.20 -10.82
C GLN A 104 -0.54 21.98 -9.93
N ALA A 105 -0.65 21.86 -8.60
CA ALA A 105 0.27 22.51 -7.67
C ALA A 105 1.73 22.06 -7.86
N LEU A 106 1.96 20.85 -8.42
CA LEU A 106 3.31 20.35 -8.70
C LEU A 106 4.05 21.13 -9.80
N GLU A 107 3.35 21.91 -10.63
CA GLU A 107 3.95 22.73 -11.68
C GLU A 107 4.75 23.92 -11.12
N GLU A 108 4.50 24.30 -9.86
CA GLU A 108 5.20 25.40 -9.18
C GLU A 108 6.52 24.98 -8.53
N PHE A 109 6.83 23.68 -8.50
CA PHE A 109 8.02 23.14 -7.84
C PHE A 109 9.15 22.83 -8.84
N PRO A 110 10.42 22.84 -8.39
CA PRO A 110 11.53 22.28 -9.16
C PRO A 110 11.25 20.85 -9.62
N GLU A 111 11.78 20.46 -10.78
CA GLU A 111 11.49 19.17 -11.42
C GLU A 111 11.71 17.97 -10.48
N LYS A 112 12.83 17.94 -9.76
CA LYS A 112 13.11 16.86 -8.79
C LYS A 112 12.10 16.83 -7.63
N THR A 113 11.80 17.97 -7.02
CA THR A 113 10.79 18.06 -5.95
C THR A 113 9.40 17.66 -6.46
N SER A 114 9.03 18.12 -7.66
CA SER A 114 7.77 17.77 -8.32
C SER A 114 7.66 16.26 -8.54
N LEU A 115 8.72 15.64 -9.08
CA LEU A 115 8.80 14.19 -9.28
C LEU A 115 8.68 13.41 -7.97
N LEU A 116 9.40 13.84 -6.92
CA LEU A 116 9.37 13.23 -5.59
C LEU A 116 7.97 13.33 -4.94
N LEU A 117 7.32 14.49 -5.01
CA LEU A 117 5.97 14.72 -4.48
C LEU A 117 4.93 13.89 -5.25
N ARG A 118 5.01 13.85 -6.59
CA ARG A 118 4.13 13.03 -7.42
C ARG A 118 4.23 11.55 -7.05
N ALA A 119 5.45 11.03 -6.98
CA ALA A 119 5.67 9.64 -6.58
C ALA A 119 5.16 9.37 -5.15
N SER A 120 5.36 10.31 -4.23
CA SER A 120 4.85 10.21 -2.85
C SER A 120 3.33 10.14 -2.79
N TYR A 121 2.63 10.92 -3.62
CA TYR A 121 1.17 10.85 -3.74
C TYR A 121 0.68 9.47 -4.17
N TYR A 122 1.27 8.89 -5.20
CA TYR A 122 0.88 7.55 -5.65
C TYR A 122 1.32 6.46 -4.67
N LEU A 123 2.47 6.63 -4.00
CA LEU A 123 2.95 5.72 -2.97
C LEU A 123 2.02 5.69 -1.73
N TYR A 124 1.40 6.82 -1.41
CA TYR A 124 0.34 6.91 -0.39
C TYR A 124 -0.85 6.01 -0.76
N HIS A 125 -1.33 6.07 -2.00
CA HIS A 125 -2.43 5.23 -2.47
C HIS A 125 -2.05 3.76 -2.63
N LEU A 126 -0.82 3.48 -3.04
CA LEU A 126 -0.28 2.11 -3.07
C LEU A 126 -0.39 1.45 -1.69
N ASN A 127 -0.02 2.15 -0.62
CA ASN A 127 -0.15 1.61 0.75
C ASN A 127 -1.61 1.26 1.09
N HIS A 128 -2.58 2.04 0.63
CA HIS A 128 -4.00 1.76 0.86
C HIS A 128 -4.48 0.50 0.12
N TYR A 129 -4.01 0.29 -1.11
CA TYR A 129 -4.26 -0.93 -1.87
C TYR A 129 -3.61 -2.16 -1.24
N ALA A 130 -2.35 -2.05 -0.82
CA ALA A 130 -1.63 -3.14 -0.16
C ALA A 130 -2.37 -3.62 1.10
N LYS A 131 -2.88 -2.68 1.90
CA LYS A 131 -3.68 -3.00 3.10
C LYS A 131 -5.05 -3.59 2.79
N ALA A 132 -5.56 -3.37 1.57
CA ALA A 132 -6.85 -3.87 1.11
C ALA A 132 -6.79 -5.28 0.51
N GLY A 133 -5.60 -5.88 0.39
CA GLY A 133 -5.43 -7.26 -0.09
C GLY A 133 -4.32 -7.43 -1.12
N GLU A 134 -3.86 -6.34 -1.74
CA GLU A 134 -2.81 -6.37 -2.77
C GLU A 134 -1.40 -6.34 -2.14
N SER A 135 -1.10 -7.26 -1.22
CA SER A 135 0.11 -7.16 -0.38
C SER A 135 1.43 -7.26 -1.15
N TYR A 136 1.43 -7.84 -2.36
CA TYR A 136 2.58 -7.83 -3.28
C TYR A 136 3.06 -6.41 -3.63
N LEU A 137 2.21 -5.39 -3.50
CA LEU A 137 2.57 -4.00 -3.76
C LEU A 137 3.64 -3.47 -2.79
N TYR A 138 3.82 -4.10 -1.62
CA TYR A 138 4.91 -3.71 -0.73
C TYR A 138 6.30 -3.93 -1.34
N ASP A 139 6.45 -4.84 -2.29
CA ASP A 139 7.70 -5.00 -3.05
C ASP A 139 7.96 -3.78 -3.95
N LEU A 140 6.93 -3.25 -4.62
CA LEU A 140 7.04 -2.01 -5.41
C LEU A 140 7.32 -0.80 -4.50
N LYS A 141 6.65 -0.73 -3.34
CA LYS A 141 6.94 0.31 -2.33
C LYS A 141 8.40 0.30 -1.90
N GLU A 142 8.97 -0.89 -1.61
CA GLU A 142 10.37 -1.02 -1.21
C GLU A 142 11.31 -0.49 -2.30
N LYS A 143 11.04 -0.79 -3.58
CA LYS A 143 11.82 -0.27 -4.72
C LYS A 143 11.74 1.25 -4.84
N VAL A 144 10.54 1.82 -4.78
CA VAL A 144 10.31 3.26 -4.86
C VAL A 144 11.05 3.99 -3.75
N LEU A 145 10.94 3.53 -2.49
CA LEU A 145 11.65 4.14 -1.36
C LEU A 145 13.17 4.02 -1.48
N ALA A 146 13.68 2.91 -2.01
CA ALA A 146 15.11 2.74 -2.24
C ALA A 146 15.64 3.73 -3.28
N VAL A 147 14.91 3.94 -4.39
CA VAL A 147 15.27 4.94 -5.41
C VAL A 147 15.14 6.35 -4.86
N MET A 148 14.08 6.65 -4.10
CA MET A 148 13.93 7.94 -3.41
C MET A 148 15.15 8.24 -2.52
N ALA A 149 15.59 7.28 -1.70
CA ALA A 149 16.78 7.44 -0.87
C ALA A 149 18.10 7.57 -1.63
N ALA A 150 18.17 7.06 -2.86
CA ALA A 150 19.40 7.10 -3.64
C ALA A 150 19.53 8.41 -4.44
N LYS A 151 18.41 8.97 -4.89
CA LYS A 151 18.37 10.07 -5.88
C LYS A 151 17.98 11.42 -5.31
N PHE A 152 17.42 11.44 -4.10
CA PHE A 152 16.88 12.65 -3.48
C PHE A 152 17.48 12.88 -2.08
N ASP A 153 17.48 14.14 -1.68
CA ASP A 153 17.91 14.59 -0.37
C ASP A 153 17.03 15.71 0.20
N SER A 154 17.52 16.38 1.25
CA SER A 154 16.78 17.43 1.94
C SER A 154 16.51 18.67 1.09
N GLU A 155 17.36 18.97 0.10
CA GLU A 155 17.14 20.08 -0.83
C GLU A 155 15.96 19.78 -1.77
N ASP A 156 15.81 18.52 -2.15
CA ASP A 156 14.66 18.05 -2.94
C ASP A 156 13.37 17.91 -2.10
N GLY A 157 13.49 17.92 -0.76
CA GLY A 157 12.37 17.77 0.18
C GLY A 157 12.30 16.42 0.91
N LEU A 158 13.30 15.54 0.75
CA LEU A 158 13.36 14.23 1.42
C LEU A 158 14.25 14.27 2.68
N LYS A 159 13.65 13.94 3.83
CA LYS A 159 14.37 13.65 5.08
C LYS A 159 14.15 12.19 5.47
N ILE A 160 15.22 11.54 5.93
CA ILE A 160 15.15 10.15 6.39
C ILE A 160 15.61 10.11 7.84
N PHE A 161 14.85 9.44 8.69
CA PHE A 161 15.17 9.27 10.11
C PHE A 161 15.18 7.78 10.48
N PHE A 162 16.08 7.40 11.38
CA PHE A 162 16.01 6.12 12.06
C PHE A 162 15.11 6.25 13.28
N VAL A 163 14.11 5.37 13.38
CA VAL A 163 13.18 5.32 14.51
C VAL A 163 13.43 3.99 15.26
N PRO A 164 14.07 4.03 16.43
CA PRO A 164 14.32 2.83 17.21
C PRO A 164 13.00 2.23 17.68
N GLY A 165 12.83 0.93 17.46
CA GLY A 165 11.68 0.18 17.96
C GLY A 165 11.99 -0.45 19.32
N PRO A 166 10.96 -0.78 20.11
CA PRO A 166 11.17 -1.60 21.30
C PRO A 166 11.67 -3.01 20.91
N PRO A 167 12.39 -3.71 21.79
CA PRO A 167 12.79 -5.09 21.54
C PRO A 167 11.57 -6.02 21.44
N ARG A 168 11.60 -6.97 20.50
CA ARG A 168 10.66 -8.10 20.52
C ARG A 168 11.21 -9.18 21.44
N ILE A 169 10.48 -9.45 22.52
CA ILE A 169 10.84 -10.51 23.47
C ILE A 169 10.04 -11.78 23.15
N ARG A 170 10.75 -12.88 22.84
CA ARG A 170 10.16 -14.22 22.70
C ARG A 170 10.33 -14.97 24.00
N LEU A 171 9.22 -15.18 24.72
CA LEU A 171 9.21 -15.86 26.00
C LEU A 171 9.68 -17.32 25.88
N CYS A 172 10.56 -17.75 26.80
CA CYS A 172 10.91 -19.15 27.00
C CYS A 172 9.71 -19.96 27.54
N SER A 173 9.82 -21.29 27.58
CA SER A 173 8.75 -22.17 28.06
C SER A 173 8.28 -21.83 29.49
N GLU A 174 9.22 -21.48 30.37
CA GLU A 174 8.90 -21.10 31.75
C GLU A 174 8.13 -19.79 31.84
N CYS A 175 8.59 -18.74 31.16
CA CYS A 175 7.90 -17.45 31.13
C CYS A 175 6.52 -17.56 30.49
N ARG A 176 6.33 -18.39 29.45
CA ARG A 176 5.00 -18.68 28.89
C ARG A 176 4.08 -19.33 29.90
N ARG A 177 4.60 -20.25 30.73
CA ARG A 177 3.84 -20.89 31.81
C ARG A 177 3.45 -19.88 32.88
N ARG A 178 4.36 -18.98 33.27
CA ARG A 178 4.08 -17.89 34.23
C ARG A 178 3.02 -16.92 33.68
N ALA A 179 3.15 -16.48 32.43
CA ALA A 179 2.16 -15.63 31.77
C ALA A 179 0.75 -16.23 31.79
N ARG A 180 0.63 -17.54 31.49
CA ARG A 180 -0.65 -18.26 31.56
C ARG A 180 -1.22 -18.32 32.98
N ARG A 181 -0.39 -18.56 34.00
CA ARG A 181 -0.82 -18.57 35.41
C ARG A 181 -1.34 -17.20 35.85
N GLU A 182 -0.71 -16.14 35.36
CA GLU A 182 -1.14 -14.75 35.61
C GLU A 182 -2.29 -14.29 34.70
N LYS A 183 -2.83 -15.17 33.84
CA LYS A 183 -3.88 -14.86 32.85
C LYS A 183 -3.52 -13.69 31.91
N LYS A 184 -2.23 -13.47 31.67
CA LYS A 184 -1.72 -12.45 30.75
C LYS A 184 -1.43 -13.04 29.38
N SER A 185 -1.57 -12.22 28.34
CA SER A 185 -1.04 -12.59 27.02
C SER A 185 0.49 -12.63 27.06
N TYR A 186 1.13 -13.35 26.12
CA TYR A 186 2.60 -13.38 26.07
C TYR A 186 3.20 -12.01 25.79
N LEU A 187 2.52 -11.19 24.98
CA LEU A 187 2.94 -9.83 24.68
C LEU A 187 2.85 -8.95 25.92
N GLU A 188 1.73 -9.01 26.64
CA GLU A 188 1.52 -8.26 27.87
C GLU A 188 2.55 -8.66 28.95
N TYR A 189 2.78 -9.95 29.15
CA TYR A 189 3.78 -10.45 30.09
C TYR A 189 5.19 -10.00 29.70
N ALA A 190 5.53 -10.07 28.41
CA ALA A 190 6.82 -9.62 27.88
C ALA A 190 7.04 -8.12 28.11
N ASN A 191 6.03 -7.28 27.83
CA ASN A 191 6.11 -5.84 28.01
C ASN A 191 6.26 -5.45 29.49
N LEU A 192 5.62 -6.18 30.40
CA LEU A 192 5.69 -5.90 31.84
C LEU A 192 6.99 -6.38 32.48
N THR A 193 7.52 -7.53 32.04
CA THR A 193 8.63 -8.20 32.73
C THR A 193 9.97 -8.10 32.02
N GLY A 194 10.00 -7.70 30.75
CA GLY A 194 11.21 -7.73 29.92
C GLY A 194 11.71 -9.15 29.57
N GLY A 195 11.00 -10.20 30.01
CA GLY A 195 11.46 -11.59 29.93
C GLY A 195 12.60 -11.93 30.90
N CYS A 196 12.97 -13.21 30.98
CA CYS A 196 14.15 -13.66 31.72
C CYS A 196 15.38 -13.76 30.80
N SER A 197 16.53 -14.13 31.37
CA SER A 197 17.78 -14.35 30.62
C SER A 197 17.69 -15.44 29.53
N HIS A 198 16.75 -16.38 29.65
CA HIS A 198 16.50 -17.41 28.63
C HIS A 198 15.49 -16.99 27.56
N CYS A 199 14.86 -15.82 27.69
CA CYS A 199 14.01 -15.27 26.64
C CYS A 199 14.89 -14.66 25.54
N GLN A 200 14.53 -14.89 24.28
CA GLN A 200 15.23 -14.24 23.17
C GLN A 200 14.74 -12.80 23.04
N LYS A 201 15.68 -11.85 22.95
CA LYS A 201 15.40 -10.44 22.70
C LYS A 201 15.92 -10.08 21.31
N ASP A 202 15.04 -9.51 20.50
CA ASP A 202 15.35 -8.99 19.17
C ASP A 202 15.20 -7.48 19.22
N GLU A 203 16.31 -6.80 19.53
CA GLU A 203 16.38 -5.36 19.84
C GLU A 203 15.92 -4.47 18.67
N ASP A 204 16.09 -4.95 17.43
CA ASP A 204 15.81 -4.17 16.22
C ASP A 204 14.50 -4.60 15.51
N TYR A 205 13.73 -5.52 16.09
CA TYR A 205 12.60 -6.14 15.39
C TYR A 205 11.54 -5.12 14.93
N TYR A 206 11.26 -4.12 15.76
CA TYR A 206 10.27 -3.08 15.49
C TYR A 206 10.90 -1.76 15.00
N SER A 207 12.22 -1.70 14.84
CA SER A 207 12.91 -0.50 14.36
C SER A 207 12.57 -0.23 12.90
N LEU A 208 12.39 1.04 12.55
CA LEU A 208 11.97 1.49 11.22
C LEU A 208 12.89 2.62 10.73
N TYR A 209 12.97 2.78 9.41
CA TYR A 209 13.35 4.06 8.81
C TYR A 209 12.09 4.80 8.38
N GLU A 210 12.02 6.08 8.75
CA GLU A 210 10.96 7.01 8.39
C GLU A 210 11.44 7.93 7.27
N PHE A 211 10.63 8.06 6.22
CA PHE A 211 10.86 8.88 5.04
C PHE A 211 9.85 10.00 5.06
N VAL A 212 10.29 11.21 5.38
CA VAL A 212 9.47 12.40 5.42
C VAL A 212 9.72 13.19 4.15
N VAL A 213 8.69 13.33 3.32
CA VAL A 213 8.72 14.12 2.09
C VAL A 213 7.89 15.37 2.29
N GLU A 214 8.49 16.54 2.09
CA GLU A 214 7.87 17.85 2.32
C GLU A 214 8.11 18.78 1.13
N GLY A 215 7.07 19.51 0.71
CA GLY A 215 7.16 20.55 -0.32
C GLY A 215 5.93 21.44 -0.30
N GLY A 216 6.11 22.74 -0.03
CA GLY A 216 5.02 23.69 0.17
C GLY A 216 4.09 23.25 1.30
N GLU A 217 2.80 23.09 1.00
CA GLU A 217 1.79 22.58 1.94
C GLU A 217 1.65 21.04 1.96
N HIS A 218 2.42 20.34 1.13
CA HIS A 218 2.33 18.89 0.98
C HIS A 218 3.34 18.18 1.88
N ARG A 219 2.85 17.15 2.59
CA ARG A 219 3.68 16.31 3.45
C ARG A 219 3.26 14.85 3.35
N PHE A 220 4.22 13.96 3.11
CA PHE A 220 4.04 12.53 3.13
C PHE A 220 5.04 11.89 4.09
N CYS A 221 4.62 10.79 4.72
CA CYS A 221 5.48 10.01 5.59
C CYS A 221 5.42 8.54 5.19
N PHE A 222 6.56 7.85 5.09
CA PHE A 222 6.58 6.43 4.80
C PHE A 222 7.53 5.71 5.75
N HIS A 223 7.17 4.48 6.10
CA HIS A 223 8.04 3.63 6.90
C HIS A 223 8.48 2.41 6.13
N SER A 224 9.74 2.02 6.36
CA SER A 224 10.31 0.74 5.96
C SER A 224 10.97 0.06 7.16
N PRO A 225 10.80 -1.26 7.37
CA PRO A 225 11.52 -1.98 8.41
C PRO A 225 13.03 -1.75 8.35
N ALA A 226 13.67 -1.53 9.49
CA ALA A 226 15.11 -1.26 9.57
C ALA A 226 15.93 -2.36 8.88
N GLN A 227 15.58 -3.62 9.11
CA GLN A 227 16.25 -4.78 8.51
C GLN A 227 16.16 -4.82 6.97
N VAL A 228 15.15 -4.17 6.40
CA VAL A 228 14.97 -4.05 4.94
C VAL A 228 15.73 -2.83 4.44
N ALA A 229 15.44 -1.66 4.97
CA ALA A 229 15.99 -0.40 4.47
C ALA A 229 17.49 -0.23 4.70
N ARG A 230 18.04 -0.77 5.79
CA ARG A 230 19.49 -0.77 6.06
C ARG A 230 20.31 -1.40 4.92
N LYS A 231 19.71 -2.26 4.09
CA LYS A 231 20.39 -2.90 2.96
C LYS A 231 20.71 -1.92 1.82
N TRP A 232 19.84 -0.94 1.61
CA TRP A 232 19.95 0.04 0.52
C TRP A 232 20.24 1.47 1.01
N LEU A 233 20.17 1.73 2.32
CA LEU A 233 20.69 2.95 2.96
C LEU A 233 22.17 2.84 3.36
N LYS A 234 22.90 1.82 2.88
CA LYS A 234 24.30 1.61 3.27
C LYS A 234 25.15 2.83 2.91
N GLY A 235 25.92 3.32 3.88
CA GLY A 235 26.81 4.47 3.70
C GLY A 235 26.13 5.84 3.82
N ARG A 236 24.80 5.90 3.89
CA ARG A 236 24.07 7.14 4.18
C ARG A 236 24.06 7.37 5.69
N GLN A 237 24.48 8.56 6.12
CA GLN A 237 24.27 8.98 7.51
C GLN A 237 22.78 9.29 7.68
N VAL A 238 22.13 8.54 8.57
CA VAL A 238 20.72 8.72 8.88
C VAL A 238 20.60 9.11 10.34
N PRO A 239 20.11 10.33 10.65
CA PRO A 239 19.94 10.76 12.04
C PRO A 239 18.85 9.92 12.73
N GLU A 240 19.02 9.72 14.03
CA GLU A 240 17.97 9.16 14.88
C GLU A 240 16.89 10.22 15.14
N LYS A 241 15.61 9.82 15.12
CA LYS A 241 14.52 10.75 15.38
C LYS A 241 14.42 11.04 16.88
N GLU A 242 14.67 12.28 17.26
CA GLU A 242 14.44 12.74 18.64
C GLU A 242 12.94 12.94 18.90
N GLY A 243 12.39 12.18 19.85
CA GLY A 243 11.02 12.35 20.34
C GLY A 243 9.96 11.44 19.71
N TYR A 244 8.98 11.05 20.54
CA TYR A 244 7.82 10.25 20.16
C TYR A 244 6.67 11.11 19.63
N GLU A 245 6.93 12.01 18.68
CA GLU A 245 5.82 12.66 17.98
C GLU A 245 5.09 11.62 17.12
N ARG A 246 4.04 11.04 17.71
CA ARG A 246 3.03 10.29 16.98
C ARG A 246 2.47 11.23 15.92
N GLU A 247 2.64 10.83 14.66
CA GLU A 247 2.12 11.52 13.49
C GLU A 247 0.72 12.09 13.74
N GLY A 248 0.61 13.40 13.61
CA GLY A 248 -0.67 14.09 13.58
C GLY A 248 -1.50 13.57 12.42
N GLY A 249 -2.54 12.80 12.73
CA GLY A 249 -3.86 12.90 12.09
C GLY A 249 -4.04 12.50 10.62
N TYR A 250 -3.00 12.16 9.84
CA TYR A 250 -3.21 11.58 8.51
C TYR A 250 -3.46 10.08 8.68
N PRO A 251 -4.48 9.48 8.02
CA PRO A 251 -4.79 8.06 8.16
C PRO A 251 -3.76 7.17 7.44
N PHE A 252 -2.49 7.25 7.84
CA PHE A 252 -1.44 6.28 7.53
C PHE A 252 -1.81 4.95 8.18
N GLY A 253 -2.53 4.11 7.44
CA GLY A 253 -3.26 3.09 8.20
C GLY A 253 -4.32 2.35 7.45
N ARG A 254 -5.11 3.06 6.66
CA ARG A 254 -6.39 2.54 6.23
C ARG A 254 -6.30 1.77 4.92
N ARG A 255 -7.29 0.91 4.72
CA ARG A 255 -7.58 0.30 3.42
C ARG A 255 -8.14 1.36 2.48
N ILE A 256 -7.89 1.18 1.18
CA ILE A 256 -8.57 1.98 0.16
C ILE A 256 -10.07 1.69 0.23
N TYR A 257 -10.91 2.72 0.11
CA TYR A 257 -12.36 2.54 0.06
C TYR A 257 -12.88 2.68 -1.39
N PRO A 258 -14.07 2.15 -1.72
CA PRO A 258 -14.53 2.04 -3.11
C PRO A 258 -14.55 3.35 -3.91
N GLY A 259 -14.98 4.46 -3.28
CA GLY A 259 -14.99 5.77 -3.94
C GLY A 259 -13.60 6.31 -4.28
N GLU A 260 -12.60 6.04 -3.45
CA GLU A 260 -11.19 6.39 -3.72
C GLU A 260 -10.62 5.49 -4.81
N ALA A 261 -10.85 4.18 -4.73
CA ALA A 261 -10.40 3.23 -5.75
C ALA A 261 -10.99 3.49 -7.15
N ALA A 262 -12.18 4.11 -7.23
CA ALA A 262 -12.78 4.55 -8.49
C ALA A 262 -12.20 5.88 -9.00
N ALA A 263 -11.67 6.71 -8.11
CA ALA A 263 -11.05 7.99 -8.44
C ALA A 263 -9.57 7.84 -8.83
N ILE A 264 -8.88 6.92 -8.17
CA ILE A 264 -7.44 6.65 -8.28
C ILE A 264 -7.32 5.14 -8.36
N ASN A 265 -7.27 4.62 -9.59
CA ASN A 265 -7.36 3.18 -9.82
C ASN A 265 -5.99 2.52 -9.62
N LEU A 266 -5.98 1.22 -9.32
CA LEU A 266 -4.74 0.47 -9.06
C LEU A 266 -3.75 0.54 -10.23
N ALA A 267 -4.28 0.51 -11.46
CA ALA A 267 -3.45 0.52 -12.66
C ALA A 267 -2.69 1.85 -12.80
N GLU A 268 -3.37 2.98 -12.59
CA GLU A 268 -2.78 4.32 -12.54
C GLU A 268 -1.69 4.40 -11.46
N VAL A 269 -1.95 3.88 -10.25
CA VAL A 269 -0.95 3.87 -9.16
C VAL A 269 0.30 3.09 -9.54
N VAL A 270 0.14 1.92 -10.17
CA VAL A 270 1.28 1.09 -10.59
C VAL A 270 2.05 1.77 -11.72
N ASP A 271 1.36 2.24 -12.77
CA ASP A 271 1.98 2.89 -13.93
C ASP A 271 2.80 4.12 -13.50
N GLU A 272 2.25 4.98 -12.65
CA GLU A 272 2.90 6.21 -12.19
C GLU A 272 4.16 5.94 -11.35
N LEU A 273 4.14 4.86 -10.56
CA LEU A 273 5.29 4.47 -9.75
C LEU A 273 6.35 3.72 -10.55
N GLU A 274 5.96 2.92 -11.54
CA GLU A 274 6.89 2.30 -12.48
C GLU A 274 7.54 3.34 -13.41
N GLU A 275 6.76 4.34 -13.84
CA GLU A 275 7.27 5.50 -14.58
C GLU A 275 8.26 6.30 -13.74
N PHE A 276 7.94 6.59 -12.47
CA PHE A 276 8.87 7.23 -11.55
C PHE A 276 10.19 6.44 -11.45
N LEU A 277 10.13 5.12 -11.32
CA LEU A 277 11.33 4.30 -11.24
C LEU A 277 12.18 4.43 -12.51
N ARG A 278 11.56 4.47 -13.70
CA ARG A 278 12.26 4.65 -14.97
C ARG A 278 12.89 6.04 -15.09
N VAL A 279 12.14 7.10 -14.80
CA VAL A 279 12.63 8.48 -14.90
C VAL A 279 13.73 8.77 -13.88
N ALA A 280 13.56 8.29 -12.65
CA ALA A 280 14.55 8.52 -11.59
C ALA A 280 15.86 7.74 -11.79
N GLU A 281 15.88 6.69 -12.63
CA GLU A 281 17.13 6.03 -13.03
C GLU A 281 18.04 6.97 -13.83
N GLU A 282 17.45 7.90 -14.60
CA GLU A 282 18.14 8.85 -15.49
C GLU A 282 18.62 10.14 -14.78
N LEU A 283 18.18 10.37 -13.53
CA LEU A 283 18.61 11.49 -12.67
C LEU A 283 20.02 11.32 -12.08
#